data_AF-A0A5J5B2I3-F1
#
_entry.id   AF-A0A5J5B2I3-F1
#
_cell.length_a   1.000
_cell.length_b   1.000
_cell.length_c   1.000
_cell.angle_alpha   90.00
_cell.angle_beta   90.00
_cell.angle_gamma   90.00
#
_symmetry.space_group_name_H-M   'P 1'
#
loop_
_entity.id
_entity.type
_entity.pdbx_description
1 polymer ?
#
loop_
_entity_poly.entity_id
_entity_poly.type
_entity_poly.pdbx_seq_one_letter_code
_entity_poly.pdbx_strand_id
1 'polypeptide(L)'
;MEGKYSASAWVLILCIATVPVHCKYHSDGEQTAPVKEKKTHLRFFLHDTISGKKPSSVMVAHANLTQGDNNPTPFGSVFVFDDPLTEGPEPTSRVIGNARGIYVSSSQGKDLSLVVYADYGFTTGKFNGSSISLFSRLPLVEAEPTHEVAVVGGRKKFRMARGFAKLKPHYFNATNVFMVVQGITEGPNAAEAWFKKLPHAKEKVTKLHFYFHDIASGKNPTAVQVAQPNATNKSPAFFGIIMMVDDPLTVRPEPTSNIMGRAQGFYGFAGMEEIELIMTMNIVFTEGEYNGSSLSILGRNPVFHRYREMPVVGGSGFFRLARGIATAKTYWVNFTSGDATVEYNIIVAHY
;
A
#
# COMPACT_ATOMS: atom_id res chain seq x y z
N MET A 1 19.03 -33.06 79.79
CA MET A 1 19.66 -32.97 78.47
C MET A 1 19.14 -34.12 77.64
N GLU A 2 18.87 -33.85 76.36
CA GLU A 2 18.47 -34.78 75.29
C GLU A 2 17.02 -35.30 75.41
N GLY A 3 16.03 -34.93 74.58
CA GLY A 3 16.02 -34.38 73.22
C GLY A 3 15.66 -35.47 72.22
N LYS A 4 14.37 -35.70 71.91
CA LYS A 4 13.95 -36.45 70.71
C LYS A 4 12.73 -35.81 70.06
N TYR A 5 12.91 -35.62 68.77
CA TYR A 5 12.22 -34.71 67.87
C TYR A 5 10.85 -35.23 67.41
N SER A 6 9.89 -34.31 67.32
CA SER A 6 8.65 -34.46 66.58
C SER A 6 8.95 -34.47 65.08
N ALA A 7 8.55 -35.51 64.37
CA ALA A 7 8.59 -35.57 62.91
C ALA A 7 7.16 -35.43 62.37
N SER A 8 6.69 -34.20 62.23
CA SER A 8 5.50 -33.88 61.46
C SER A 8 5.83 -33.90 59.96
N ALA A 9 5.44 -34.97 59.28
CA ALA A 9 5.55 -35.09 57.84
C ALA A 9 4.51 -34.18 57.16
N TRP A 10 4.95 -33.02 56.69
CA TRP A 10 4.15 -32.16 55.82
C TRP A 10 4.20 -32.71 54.40
N VAL A 11 3.12 -33.38 53.97
CA VAL A 11 2.92 -33.77 52.58
C VAL A 11 2.57 -32.51 51.78
N LEU A 12 3.54 -31.98 51.05
CA LEU A 12 3.33 -30.91 50.08
C LEU A 12 2.63 -31.51 48.85
N ILE A 13 1.30 -31.39 48.78
CA ILE A 13 0.55 -31.77 47.57
C ILE A 13 0.79 -30.68 46.53
N LEU A 14 1.73 -30.93 45.62
CA LEU A 14 1.98 -30.09 44.46
C LEU A 14 0.83 -30.29 43.45
N CYS A 15 -0.20 -29.47 43.51
CA CYS A 15 -1.25 -29.43 42.49
C CYS A 15 -0.65 -28.87 41.18
N ILE A 16 -0.20 -29.76 40.29
CA ILE A 16 0.15 -29.37 38.92
C ILE A 16 -1.17 -29.12 38.18
N ALA A 17 -1.63 -27.87 38.20
CA ALA A 17 -2.66 -27.42 37.28
C ALA A 17 -2.05 -27.38 35.87
N THR A 18 -2.20 -28.45 35.10
CA THR A 18 -1.90 -28.42 33.66
C THR A 18 -2.98 -27.59 32.99
N VAL A 19 -2.77 -26.27 32.91
CA VAL A 19 -3.54 -25.44 31.99
C VAL A 19 -3.17 -25.92 30.58
N PRO A 20 -4.11 -26.43 29.77
CA PRO A 20 -3.83 -26.73 28.37
C PRO A 20 -3.50 -25.41 27.69
N VAL A 21 -2.20 -25.10 27.58
CA VAL A 21 -1.72 -24.03 26.72
C VAL A 21 -2.14 -24.45 25.32
N HIS A 22 -3.16 -23.78 24.77
CA HIS A 22 -3.57 -23.97 23.38
C HIS A 22 -2.44 -23.41 22.50
N CYS A 23 -1.36 -24.19 22.34
CA CYS A 23 -0.13 -23.84 21.63
C CYS A 23 -0.27 -23.90 20.10
N LYS A 24 -1.47 -24.09 19.55
CA LYS A 24 -1.66 -24.02 18.10
C LYS A 24 -1.86 -22.55 17.72
N TYR A 25 -1.06 -22.06 16.79
CA TYR A 25 -1.23 -20.73 16.21
C TYR A 25 -2.48 -20.61 15.30
N HIS A 26 -3.23 -21.71 15.12
CA HIS A 26 -4.43 -21.80 14.29
C HIS A 26 -5.53 -22.61 15.00
N SER A 27 -6.77 -22.35 14.61
CA SER A 27 -7.95 -23.19 14.88
C SER A 27 -8.55 -23.67 13.57
N ASP A 28 -9.39 -24.71 13.64
CA ASP A 28 -10.15 -25.13 12.47
C ASP A 28 -11.06 -24.01 11.98
N GLY A 29 -11.19 -23.89 10.66
CA GLY A 29 -12.01 -22.88 10.02
C GLY A 29 -13.49 -23.28 10.03
N GLU A 30 -14.37 -22.34 10.36
CA GLU A 30 -15.81 -22.53 10.23
C GLU A 30 -16.31 -21.98 8.89
N GLN A 31 -17.21 -22.73 8.25
CA GLN A 31 -17.89 -22.24 7.06
C GLN A 31 -18.87 -21.13 7.47
N THR A 32 -18.65 -19.92 6.98
CA THR A 32 -19.53 -18.79 7.28
C THR A 32 -20.62 -18.68 6.22
N ALA A 33 -21.84 -18.41 6.66
CA ALA A 33 -22.92 -18.06 5.75
C ALA A 33 -22.61 -16.72 5.05
N PRO A 34 -23.07 -16.51 3.80
CA PRO A 34 -22.90 -15.24 3.12
C PRO A 34 -23.47 -14.09 3.96
N VAL A 35 -22.61 -13.14 4.34
CA VAL A 35 -23.02 -11.96 5.10
C VAL A 35 -23.56 -10.93 4.13
N LYS A 36 -24.76 -10.39 4.41
CA LYS A 36 -25.30 -9.25 3.65
C LYS A 36 -24.40 -8.04 3.84
N GLU A 37 -23.78 -7.59 2.75
CA GLU A 37 -22.90 -6.42 2.78
C GLU A 37 -23.64 -5.14 3.17
N LYS A 38 -22.97 -4.29 3.96
CA LYS A 38 -23.46 -2.96 4.32
C LYS A 38 -22.72 -1.93 3.50
N LYS A 39 -23.46 -1.06 2.83
CA LYS A 39 -22.91 0.10 2.12
C LYS A 39 -22.88 1.30 3.07
N THR A 40 -21.73 1.96 3.17
CA THR A 40 -21.56 3.18 3.97
C THR A 40 -20.96 4.26 3.08
N HIS A 41 -21.61 5.41 3.01
CA HIS A 41 -21.10 6.59 2.31
C HIS A 41 -20.49 7.54 3.34
N LEU A 42 -19.28 8.00 3.06
CA LEU A 42 -18.52 8.90 3.91
C LEU A 42 -18.07 10.11 3.09
N ARG A 43 -18.08 11.28 3.72
CA ARG A 43 -17.54 12.51 3.16
C ARG A 43 -16.83 13.26 4.26
N PHE A 44 -15.59 13.63 4.00
CA PHE A 44 -14.73 14.39 4.92
C PHE A 44 -13.56 15.00 4.14
N PHE A 45 -12.77 15.83 4.82
CA PHE A 45 -11.60 16.49 4.25
C PHE A 45 -10.34 16.04 4.97
N LEU A 46 -9.28 15.78 4.23
CA LEU A 46 -7.93 15.50 4.72
C LEU A 46 -7.06 16.72 4.46
N HIS A 47 -6.23 17.10 5.44
CA HIS A 47 -5.34 18.25 5.35
C HIS A 47 -3.89 17.81 5.45
N ASP A 48 -3.19 17.74 4.32
CA ASP A 48 -1.75 17.47 4.28
C ASP A 48 -0.97 18.79 4.30
N THR A 49 -0.09 18.93 5.31
CA THR A 49 0.69 20.13 5.55
C THR A 49 2.16 19.77 5.65
N ILE A 50 2.94 19.97 4.58
CA ILE A 50 4.37 19.62 4.57
C ILE A 50 5.29 20.74 5.06
N SER A 51 4.77 21.96 5.22
CA SER A 51 5.54 23.17 5.48
C SER A 51 5.00 23.98 6.67
N GLY A 52 5.78 24.96 7.14
CA GLY A 52 5.38 25.86 8.23
C GLY A 52 5.88 25.43 9.61
N LYS A 53 5.40 26.09 10.67
CA LYS A 53 5.89 25.87 12.05
C LYS A 53 5.45 24.54 12.67
N LYS A 54 4.40 23.92 12.14
CA LYS A 54 3.82 22.67 12.65
C LYS A 54 3.27 21.84 11.49
N PRO A 55 4.15 21.26 10.65
CA PRO A 55 3.71 20.41 9.55
C PRO A 55 3.05 19.13 10.10
N SER A 56 2.08 18.59 9.37
CA SER A 56 1.47 17.28 9.62
C SER A 56 2.15 16.15 8.83
N SER A 57 2.94 16.50 7.80
CA SER A 57 3.71 15.58 6.98
C SER A 57 5.17 16.00 6.90
N VAL A 58 6.07 15.02 6.95
CA VAL A 58 7.52 15.23 7.00
C VAL A 58 8.20 14.29 6.02
N MET A 59 9.12 14.84 5.21
CA MET A 59 9.99 14.04 4.35
C MET A 59 11.01 13.29 5.22
N VAL A 60 11.02 11.97 5.13
CA VAL A 60 11.88 11.08 5.93
C VAL A 60 12.98 10.41 5.11
N ALA A 61 12.83 10.38 3.78
CA ALA A 61 13.81 9.82 2.86
C ALA A 61 13.68 10.47 1.47
N HIS A 62 14.75 10.40 0.68
CA HIS A 62 14.82 11.02 -0.64
C HIS A 62 15.90 10.34 -1.50
N ALA A 63 15.68 10.25 -2.82
CA ALA A 63 16.66 9.67 -3.74
C ALA A 63 17.84 10.60 -3.97
N ASN A 64 19.07 10.06 -4.01
CA ASN A 64 20.27 10.87 -4.25
C ASN A 64 20.26 11.58 -5.62
N LEU A 65 19.64 10.99 -6.64
CA LEU A 65 19.61 11.54 -8.01
C LEU A 65 18.84 12.84 -8.12
N THR A 66 17.92 13.09 -7.18
CA THR A 66 17.07 14.28 -7.14
C THR A 66 17.52 15.25 -6.04
N GLN A 67 18.69 15.01 -5.44
CA GLN A 67 19.23 15.85 -4.38
C GLN A 67 19.53 17.26 -4.91
N GLY A 68 18.93 18.27 -4.29
CA GLY A 68 19.04 19.66 -4.73
C GLY A 68 18.00 20.08 -5.77
N ASP A 69 17.02 19.23 -6.09
CA ASP A 69 15.82 19.66 -6.82
C ASP A 69 15.05 20.69 -5.98
N ASN A 70 14.60 21.77 -6.64
CA ASN A 70 13.76 22.79 -6.02
C ASN A 70 12.28 22.38 -5.96
N ASN A 71 11.92 21.26 -6.58
CA ASN A 71 10.63 20.63 -6.41
C ASN A 71 10.47 20.18 -4.94
N PRO A 72 9.34 20.48 -4.28
CA PRO A 72 9.09 20.00 -2.92
C PRO A 72 8.82 18.50 -2.83
N THR A 73 8.44 17.84 -3.94
CA THR A 73 8.06 16.42 -3.99
C THR A 73 8.67 15.66 -5.18
N PRO A 74 9.98 15.75 -5.42
CA PRO A 74 10.66 15.07 -6.53
C PRO A 74 10.54 13.54 -6.44
N PHE A 75 10.77 12.86 -7.56
CA PHE A 75 10.79 11.39 -7.61
C PHE A 75 11.69 10.80 -6.50
N GLY A 76 11.20 9.77 -5.81
CA GLY A 76 11.93 9.14 -4.72
C GLY A 76 11.85 9.86 -3.38
N SER A 77 11.09 10.94 -3.25
CA SER A 77 10.75 11.49 -1.94
C SER A 77 9.78 10.59 -1.19
N VAL A 78 10.05 10.38 0.11
CA VAL A 78 9.25 9.57 1.02
C VAL A 78 8.78 10.44 2.19
N PHE A 79 7.48 10.48 2.42
CA PHE A 79 6.86 11.27 3.48
C PHE A 79 6.10 10.39 4.46
N VAL A 80 6.15 10.76 5.74
CA VAL A 80 5.28 10.20 6.78
C VAL A 80 4.37 11.31 7.28
N PHE A 81 3.08 11.00 7.45
CA PHE A 81 2.07 11.99 7.81
C PHE A 81 1.14 11.53 8.95
N ASP A 82 0.65 12.52 9.72
CA ASP A 82 -0.46 12.43 10.69
C ASP A 82 -1.40 13.62 10.44
N ASP A 83 -2.25 13.46 9.43
CA ASP A 83 -3.09 14.52 8.89
C ASP A 83 -4.48 14.54 9.54
N PRO A 84 -5.01 15.70 9.93
CA PRO A 84 -6.35 15.77 10.48
C PRO A 84 -7.41 15.48 9.40
N LEU A 85 -8.47 14.79 9.82
CA LEU A 85 -9.71 14.60 9.06
C LEU A 85 -10.80 15.50 9.64
N THR A 86 -11.48 16.28 8.80
CA THR A 86 -12.51 17.24 9.23
C THR A 86 -13.84 17.12 8.48
N GLU A 87 -14.92 17.65 9.05
CA GLU A 87 -16.24 17.70 8.40
C GLU A 87 -16.30 18.69 7.22
N GLY A 88 -15.59 19.82 7.33
CA GLY A 88 -15.52 20.90 6.32
C GLY A 88 -14.10 21.16 5.81
N PRO A 89 -13.96 21.91 4.69
CA PRO A 89 -12.66 22.16 4.03
C PRO A 89 -11.75 23.12 4.81
N GLU A 90 -12.28 23.90 5.75
CA GLU A 90 -11.48 24.79 6.57
C GLU A 90 -10.68 23.99 7.62
N PRO A 91 -9.39 24.29 7.84
CA PRO A 91 -8.59 23.62 8.87
C PRO A 91 -9.13 23.79 10.31
N THR A 92 -9.96 24.81 10.53
CA THR A 92 -10.65 25.08 11.81
C THR A 92 -11.96 24.31 11.96
N SER A 93 -12.39 23.58 10.92
CA SER A 93 -13.58 22.76 10.96
C SER A 93 -13.45 21.62 11.99
N ARG A 94 -14.59 21.04 12.37
CA ARG A 94 -14.64 19.98 13.37
C ARG A 94 -13.80 18.78 12.92
N VAL A 95 -12.80 18.45 13.73
CA VAL A 95 -11.97 17.25 13.55
C VAL A 95 -12.77 16.00 13.91
N ILE A 96 -12.76 15.02 13.00
CA ILE A 96 -13.46 13.74 13.14
C ILE A 96 -12.52 12.55 13.28
N GLY A 97 -11.23 12.75 13.08
CA GLY A 97 -10.22 11.70 13.02
C GLY A 97 -8.91 12.21 12.47
N ASN A 98 -7.98 11.28 12.23
CA ASN A 98 -6.71 11.55 11.56
C ASN A 98 -6.45 10.45 10.51
N ALA A 99 -5.76 10.82 9.43
CA ALA A 99 -5.14 9.90 8.49
C ALA A 99 -3.66 9.77 8.83
N ARG A 100 -3.17 8.53 8.94
CA ARG A 100 -1.77 8.26 9.22
C ARG A 100 -1.19 7.31 8.19
N GLY A 101 0.04 7.55 7.78
CA GLY A 101 0.69 6.62 6.86
C GLY A 101 1.92 7.19 6.18
N ILE A 102 2.12 6.73 4.96
CA ILE A 102 3.27 7.03 4.11
C ILE A 102 2.78 7.33 2.71
N TYR A 103 3.35 8.34 2.07
CA TYR A 103 3.26 8.49 0.63
C TYR A 103 4.64 8.69 0.02
N VAL A 104 4.74 8.29 -1.24
CA VAL A 104 5.99 8.39 -1.99
C VAL A 104 5.76 9.01 -3.35
N SER A 105 6.67 9.86 -3.80
CA SER A 105 6.68 10.40 -5.16
C SER A 105 7.20 9.33 -6.13
N SER A 106 6.28 8.75 -6.91
CA SER A 106 6.51 7.48 -7.62
C SER A 106 6.57 7.61 -9.15
N SER A 107 6.65 8.84 -9.68
CA SER A 107 6.69 9.09 -11.12
C SER A 107 7.95 9.85 -11.49
N GLN A 108 8.72 9.33 -12.45
CA GLN A 108 9.81 10.02 -13.12
C GLN A 108 9.33 10.87 -14.31
N GLY A 109 8.05 10.73 -14.69
CA GLY A 109 7.43 11.55 -15.72
C GLY A 109 7.26 13.01 -15.28
N LYS A 110 6.70 13.83 -16.17
CA LYS A 110 6.38 15.24 -15.88
C LYS A 110 5.23 15.39 -14.86
N ASP A 111 4.52 14.30 -14.62
CA ASP A 111 3.32 14.24 -13.80
C ASP A 111 3.65 13.84 -12.37
N LEU A 112 3.24 14.65 -11.40
CA LEU A 112 3.31 14.27 -9.99
C LEU A 112 2.32 13.12 -9.75
N SER A 113 2.85 11.97 -9.36
CA SER A 113 2.06 10.83 -8.93
C SER A 113 2.60 10.32 -7.61
N LEU A 114 1.69 10.12 -6.67
CA LEU A 114 2.00 9.51 -5.39
C LEU A 114 1.58 8.04 -5.38
N VAL A 115 2.24 7.23 -4.57
CA VAL A 115 1.66 5.97 -4.05
C VAL A 115 1.44 6.18 -2.56
N VAL A 116 0.19 5.99 -2.12
CA VAL A 116 -0.25 6.32 -0.77
C VAL A 116 -0.68 5.06 -0.03
N TYR A 117 -0.12 4.86 1.14
CA TYR A 117 -0.67 3.96 2.17
C TYR A 117 -1.18 4.80 3.33
N ALA A 118 -2.46 4.70 3.65
CA ALA A 118 -3.07 5.51 4.69
C ALA A 118 -4.10 4.72 5.53
N ASP A 119 -4.05 4.87 6.85
CA ASP A 119 -5.12 4.48 7.77
C ASP A 119 -5.91 5.71 8.19
N TYR A 120 -7.18 5.79 7.78
CA TYR A 120 -8.10 6.86 8.13
C TYR A 120 -8.86 6.47 9.39
N GLY A 121 -8.37 6.92 10.54
CA GLY A 121 -8.93 6.60 11.85
C GLY A 121 -9.94 7.64 12.32
N PHE A 122 -11.18 7.22 12.57
CA PHE A 122 -12.22 8.08 13.12
C PHE A 122 -12.17 8.10 14.64
N THR A 123 -12.10 9.29 15.25
CA THR A 123 -12.00 9.49 16.71
C THR A 123 -13.28 10.04 17.33
N THR A 124 -14.24 10.46 16.51
CA THR A 124 -15.54 10.98 16.97
C THR A 124 -16.70 10.44 16.12
N GLY A 125 -17.93 10.78 16.52
CA GLY A 125 -19.14 10.46 15.76
C GLY A 125 -19.47 8.96 15.69
N LYS A 126 -20.30 8.59 14.69
CA LYS A 126 -20.85 7.23 14.51
C LYS A 126 -19.77 6.15 14.39
N PHE A 127 -18.61 6.49 13.86
CA PHE A 127 -17.55 5.54 13.53
C PHE A 127 -16.35 5.60 14.49
N ASN A 128 -16.49 6.28 15.64
CA ASN A 128 -15.44 6.40 16.64
C ASN A 128 -14.73 5.05 16.92
N GLY A 129 -13.41 5.08 16.83
CA GLY A 129 -12.50 3.98 17.03
C GLY A 129 -12.35 3.04 15.83
N SER A 130 -13.11 3.23 14.76
CA SER A 130 -13.00 2.46 13.51
C SER A 130 -12.03 3.14 12.55
N SER A 131 -11.50 2.39 11.57
CA SER A 131 -10.66 2.97 10.52
C SER A 131 -10.87 2.31 9.17
N ILE A 132 -10.43 3.00 8.12
CA ILE A 132 -10.41 2.52 6.74
C ILE A 132 -8.97 2.60 6.24
N SER A 133 -8.50 1.54 5.58
CA SER A 133 -7.14 1.48 5.04
C SER A 133 -7.17 1.66 3.53
N LEU A 134 -6.34 2.57 3.02
CA LEU A 134 -6.17 2.88 1.61
C LEU A 134 -4.79 2.45 1.14
N PHE A 135 -4.72 1.89 -0.07
CA PHE A 135 -3.46 1.60 -0.73
C PHE A 135 -3.58 1.72 -2.25
N SER A 136 -3.09 2.82 -2.82
CA SER A 136 -3.28 3.14 -4.23
C SER A 136 -2.33 4.20 -4.76
N ARG A 137 -2.14 4.19 -6.08
CA ARG A 137 -1.63 5.34 -6.83
C ARG A 137 -2.62 6.51 -6.76
N LEU A 138 -2.08 7.72 -6.62
CA LEU A 138 -2.77 9.00 -6.62
C LEU A 138 -2.05 9.94 -7.61
N PRO A 139 -2.47 10.01 -8.87
CA PRO A 139 -1.96 11.02 -9.81
C PRO A 139 -2.52 12.39 -9.41
N LEU A 140 -1.70 13.44 -9.40
CA LEU A 140 -2.09 14.79 -8.92
C LEU A 140 -2.12 15.85 -10.04
N VAL A 141 -2.20 15.42 -11.29
CA VAL A 141 -2.19 16.31 -12.47
C VAL A 141 -3.57 16.94 -12.72
N GLU A 142 -3.57 18.20 -13.13
CA GLU A 142 -4.71 19.13 -13.32
C GLU A 142 -5.84 18.66 -14.25
N ALA A 143 -5.67 17.61 -15.06
CA ALA A 143 -6.66 17.21 -16.07
C ALA A 143 -7.87 16.44 -15.53
N GLU A 144 -7.74 15.74 -14.39
CA GLU A 144 -8.81 14.95 -13.78
C GLU A 144 -9.23 15.58 -12.45
N PRO A 145 -10.48 16.09 -12.30
CA PRO A 145 -10.90 16.79 -11.08
C PRO A 145 -11.11 15.85 -9.89
N THR A 146 -10.94 14.54 -10.06
CA THR A 146 -11.19 13.52 -9.04
C THR A 146 -10.36 12.27 -9.30
N HIS A 147 -9.66 11.80 -8.27
CA HIS A 147 -8.82 10.61 -8.33
C HIS A 147 -9.46 9.48 -7.53
N GLU A 148 -9.38 8.25 -8.03
CA GLU A 148 -9.93 7.07 -7.36
C GLU A 148 -8.83 6.25 -6.71
N VAL A 149 -8.99 5.93 -5.42
CA VAL A 149 -8.05 5.12 -4.64
C VAL A 149 -8.75 3.92 -4.02
N ALA A 150 -8.09 2.77 -4.02
CA ALA A 150 -8.66 1.54 -3.46
C ALA A 150 -8.73 1.57 -1.92
N VAL A 151 -9.88 1.15 -1.38
CA VAL A 151 -10.03 0.76 0.03
C VAL A 151 -9.72 -0.72 0.12
N VAL A 152 -8.63 -1.05 0.81
CA VAL A 152 -8.07 -2.40 0.89
C VAL A 152 -8.35 -3.09 2.23
N GLY A 153 -8.96 -2.37 3.18
CA GLY A 153 -9.34 -2.93 4.47
C GLY A 153 -9.95 -1.92 5.43
N GLY A 154 -10.18 -2.38 6.65
CA GLY A 154 -10.67 -1.53 7.73
C GLY A 154 -10.79 -2.26 9.06
N ARG A 155 -10.97 -1.49 10.13
CA ARG A 155 -11.05 -1.99 11.51
C ARG A 155 -12.41 -1.71 12.15
N LYS A 156 -12.78 -2.52 13.14
CA LYS A 156 -14.02 -2.43 13.91
C LYS A 156 -15.27 -2.41 13.02
N LYS A 157 -15.98 -1.28 12.92
CA LYS A 157 -17.22 -1.17 12.11
C LYS A 157 -16.96 -1.34 10.61
N PHE A 158 -15.71 -1.22 10.17
CA PHE A 158 -15.26 -1.42 8.79
C PHE A 158 -14.43 -2.71 8.63
N ARG A 159 -14.60 -3.70 9.51
CA ARG A 159 -13.90 -5.00 9.35
C ARG A 159 -14.28 -5.62 8.00
N MET A 160 -13.27 -6.09 7.26
CA MET A 160 -13.39 -6.60 5.88
C MET A 160 -13.90 -5.57 4.87
N ALA A 161 -13.78 -4.26 5.16
CA ALA A 161 -14.21 -3.23 4.23
C ALA A 161 -13.44 -3.34 2.91
N ARG A 162 -14.20 -3.35 1.82
CA ARG A 162 -13.74 -3.24 0.44
C ARG A 162 -14.49 -2.09 -0.22
N GLY A 163 -13.81 -1.32 -1.04
CA GLY A 163 -14.40 -0.11 -1.62
C GLY A 163 -13.38 0.69 -2.41
N PHE A 164 -13.74 1.94 -2.69
CA PHE A 164 -12.81 2.95 -3.17
C PHE A 164 -13.17 4.27 -2.52
N ALA A 165 -12.18 5.14 -2.35
CA ALA A 165 -12.39 6.55 -2.07
C ALA A 165 -12.15 7.34 -3.34
N LYS A 166 -12.93 8.41 -3.52
CA LYS A 166 -12.64 9.42 -4.51
C LYS A 166 -12.01 10.60 -3.79
N LEU A 167 -11.00 11.19 -4.40
CA LEU A 167 -10.20 12.25 -3.83
C LEU A 167 -10.28 13.42 -4.78
N LYS A 168 -10.83 14.54 -4.31
CA LYS A 168 -10.89 15.78 -5.08
C LYS A 168 -10.01 16.83 -4.40
N PRO A 169 -8.97 17.36 -5.07
CA PRO A 169 -8.24 18.51 -4.56
C PRO A 169 -9.19 19.69 -4.35
N HIS A 170 -9.24 20.23 -3.14
CA HIS A 170 -10.02 21.43 -2.79
C HIS A 170 -9.12 22.67 -2.80
N TYR A 171 -7.89 22.53 -2.32
CA TYR A 171 -6.84 23.54 -2.41
C TYR A 171 -5.51 22.81 -2.54
N PHE A 172 -4.68 23.25 -3.49
CA PHE A 172 -3.31 22.77 -3.69
C PHE A 172 -2.40 23.96 -3.95
N ASN A 173 -1.36 24.11 -3.13
CA ASN A 173 -0.34 25.15 -3.33
C ASN A 173 0.99 24.49 -3.64
N ALA A 174 1.43 24.46 -4.90
CA ALA A 174 2.67 23.79 -5.30
C ALA A 174 3.95 24.37 -4.67
N THR A 175 3.91 25.61 -4.16
CA THR A 175 5.08 26.31 -3.60
C THR A 175 5.29 26.03 -2.10
N ASN A 176 4.21 25.76 -1.36
CA ASN A 176 4.24 25.44 0.08
C ASN A 176 3.64 24.05 0.42
N VAL A 177 3.25 23.29 -0.62
CA VAL A 177 2.48 22.03 -0.67
C VAL A 177 1.57 21.81 0.54
N PHE A 178 0.57 22.67 0.63
CA PHE A 178 -0.61 22.42 1.44
C PHE A 178 -1.69 21.82 0.52
N MET A 179 -2.15 20.61 0.83
CA MET A 179 -3.18 19.92 0.06
C MET A 179 -4.38 19.61 0.95
N VAL A 180 -5.52 20.23 0.62
CA VAL A 180 -6.81 19.81 1.16
C VAL A 180 -7.43 18.85 0.16
N VAL A 181 -7.48 17.57 0.52
CA VAL A 181 -8.14 16.55 -0.29
C VAL A 181 -9.52 16.29 0.28
N GLN A 182 -10.55 16.55 -0.52
CA GLN A 182 -11.88 16.10 -0.19
C GLN A 182 -11.96 14.59 -0.45
N GLY A 183 -12.02 13.81 0.64
CA GLY A 183 -12.44 12.42 0.62
C GLY A 183 -13.92 12.36 0.29
N ILE A 184 -14.23 12.18 -0.98
CA ILE A 184 -15.58 11.95 -1.48
C ILE A 184 -15.81 10.45 -1.63
N THR A 185 -16.95 9.94 -1.16
CA THR A 185 -17.51 8.71 -1.74
C THR A 185 -18.26 9.00 -3.06
N GLU A 186 -18.22 10.25 -3.54
CA GLU A 186 -19.00 10.73 -4.68
C GLU A 186 -18.23 11.63 -5.66
N GLY A 187 -18.30 11.28 -6.95
CA GLY A 187 -18.27 12.22 -8.08
C GLY A 187 -18.38 11.48 -9.41
N PRO A 188 -18.88 12.07 -10.52
CA PRO A 188 -20.19 12.69 -10.77
C PRO A 188 -21.23 11.62 -11.17
N ASN A 189 -22.21 11.24 -10.35
CA ASN A 189 -23.28 10.24 -10.65
C ASN A 189 -22.85 8.82 -11.08
N ALA A 190 -21.71 8.62 -11.74
CA ALA A 190 -21.30 7.38 -12.41
C ALA A 190 -20.80 6.32 -11.43
N ALA A 191 -20.02 6.71 -10.41
CA ALA A 191 -19.57 5.79 -9.36
C ALA A 191 -20.73 5.33 -8.47
N GLU A 192 -21.65 6.24 -8.14
CA GLU A 192 -22.87 5.90 -7.40
C GLU A 192 -23.77 4.99 -8.26
N ALA A 193 -23.95 5.32 -9.54
CA ALA A 193 -24.66 4.46 -10.50
C ALA A 193 -24.01 3.08 -10.61
N TRP A 194 -22.68 3.00 -10.63
CA TRP A 194 -21.95 1.73 -10.62
C TRP A 194 -22.22 0.94 -9.33
N PHE A 195 -22.14 1.57 -8.15
CA PHE A 195 -22.47 0.92 -6.87
C PHE A 195 -23.94 0.51 -6.75
N LYS A 196 -24.86 1.25 -7.36
CA LYS A 196 -26.28 0.89 -7.47
C LYS A 196 -26.46 -0.37 -8.33
N LYS A 197 -25.63 -0.53 -9.37
CA LYS A 197 -25.62 -1.72 -10.25
C LYS A 197 -24.86 -2.92 -9.67
N LEU A 198 -23.91 -2.70 -8.74
CA LEU A 198 -23.06 -3.74 -8.16
C LEU A 198 -23.82 -5.00 -7.65
N PRO A 199 -24.98 -4.90 -6.98
CA PRO A 199 -25.73 -6.09 -6.56
C PRO A 199 -26.19 -7.01 -7.71
N HIS A 200 -26.21 -6.48 -8.94
CA HIS A 200 -26.56 -7.22 -10.16
C HIS A 200 -25.36 -7.43 -11.09
N ALA A 201 -24.18 -6.92 -10.71
CA ALA A 201 -22.97 -7.09 -11.50
C ALA A 201 -22.44 -8.52 -11.35
N LYS A 202 -22.03 -9.12 -12.46
CA LYS A 202 -21.37 -10.42 -12.46
C LYS A 202 -19.89 -10.21 -12.23
N GLU A 203 -19.32 -10.96 -11.29
CA GLU A 203 -17.87 -11.02 -11.11
C GLU A 203 -17.22 -11.60 -12.37
N LYS A 204 -16.13 -10.97 -12.80
CA LYS A 204 -15.30 -11.34 -13.96
C LYS A 204 -13.91 -11.70 -13.47
N VAL A 205 -13.26 -12.62 -14.19
CA VAL A 205 -11.85 -12.94 -13.98
C VAL A 205 -11.04 -12.49 -15.19
N THR A 206 -10.04 -11.66 -14.97
CA THR A 206 -9.08 -11.23 -16.00
C THR A 206 -7.71 -11.86 -15.70
N LYS A 207 -7.07 -12.36 -16.74
CA LYS A 207 -5.70 -12.89 -16.70
C LYS A 207 -4.79 -11.94 -17.48
N LEU A 208 -3.71 -11.52 -16.85
CA LEU A 208 -2.74 -10.59 -17.40
C LEU A 208 -1.36 -11.26 -17.44
N HIS A 209 -0.60 -11.00 -18.49
CA HIS A 209 0.77 -11.48 -18.64
C HIS A 209 1.63 -10.35 -19.21
N PHE A 210 2.78 -10.09 -18.59
CA PHE A 210 3.70 -9.02 -18.97
C PHE A 210 5.08 -9.18 -18.30
N TYR A 211 6.01 -8.33 -18.71
CA TYR A 211 7.38 -8.27 -18.18
C TYR A 211 7.65 -6.94 -17.51
N PHE A 212 8.10 -7.01 -16.27
CA PHE A 212 8.55 -5.91 -15.42
C PHE A 212 10.06 -5.77 -15.52
N HIS A 213 10.55 -4.54 -15.68
CA HIS A 213 11.97 -4.24 -15.86
C HIS A 213 12.49 -3.31 -14.75
N ASP A 214 13.17 -3.89 -13.78
CA ASP A 214 13.87 -3.15 -12.73
C ASP A 214 15.22 -2.68 -13.29
N ILE A 215 15.38 -1.36 -13.46
CA ILE A 215 16.61 -0.78 -14.02
C ILE A 215 17.26 0.07 -12.93
N ALA A 216 18.20 -0.52 -12.20
CA ALA A 216 18.91 0.13 -11.11
C ALA A 216 20.19 0.83 -11.57
N SER A 217 20.63 0.59 -12.81
CA SER A 217 21.90 1.09 -13.34
C SER A 217 21.77 1.98 -14.59
N GLY A 218 22.91 2.47 -15.08
CA GLY A 218 22.99 3.29 -16.28
C GLY A 218 22.67 4.77 -16.04
N LYS A 219 22.43 5.51 -17.13
CA LYS A 219 22.21 6.97 -17.09
C LYS A 219 20.79 7.35 -16.66
N ASN A 220 19.82 6.46 -16.89
CA ASN A 220 18.40 6.71 -16.66
C ASN A 220 17.79 5.53 -15.87
N PRO A 221 18.20 5.33 -14.60
CA PRO A 221 17.67 4.23 -13.80
C PRO A 221 16.18 4.46 -13.50
N THR A 222 15.38 3.40 -13.56
CA THR A 222 13.97 3.39 -13.20
C THR A 222 13.74 3.00 -11.73
N ALA A 223 14.77 2.44 -11.10
CA ALA A 223 14.81 2.06 -9.70
C ALA A 223 15.96 2.76 -8.96
N VAL A 224 15.66 3.38 -7.83
CA VAL A 224 16.62 4.22 -7.10
C VAL A 224 16.53 4.00 -5.60
N GLN A 225 17.68 3.93 -4.92
CA GLN A 225 17.70 3.81 -3.47
C GLN A 225 17.27 5.13 -2.81
N VAL A 226 16.31 5.05 -1.88
CA VAL A 226 15.79 6.21 -1.13
C VAL A 226 16.12 6.17 0.35
N ALA A 227 16.42 4.99 0.90
CA ALA A 227 16.81 4.81 2.30
C ALA A 227 17.64 3.54 2.50
N GLN A 228 18.52 3.56 3.49
CA GLN A 228 19.19 2.37 4.03
C GLN A 228 19.60 2.60 5.50
N PRO A 229 19.57 1.58 6.38
CA PRO A 229 20.15 1.67 7.71
C PRO A 229 21.68 1.55 7.69
N ASN A 230 22.37 2.12 8.67
CA ASN A 230 23.84 1.98 8.83
C ASN A 230 24.29 0.52 8.96
N ALA A 231 23.42 -0.36 9.42
CA ALA A 231 23.70 -1.78 9.59
C ALA A 231 23.61 -2.60 8.28
N THR A 232 23.14 -2.00 7.17
CA THR A 232 22.92 -2.70 5.88
C THR A 232 24.15 -3.47 5.42
N ASN A 233 25.34 -2.85 5.49
CA ASN A 233 26.59 -3.48 5.04
C ASN A 233 26.99 -4.72 5.86
N LYS A 234 26.39 -4.93 7.03
CA LYS A 234 26.59 -6.12 7.88
C LYS A 234 25.52 -7.18 7.66
N SER A 235 24.44 -6.85 6.94
CA SER A 235 23.34 -7.76 6.66
C SER A 235 23.72 -8.71 5.51
N PRO A 236 23.50 -10.02 5.63
CA PRO A 236 23.70 -10.96 4.52
C PRO A 236 22.69 -10.75 3.38
N ALA A 237 21.55 -10.11 3.69
CA ALA A 237 20.42 -9.93 2.79
C ALA A 237 20.08 -8.46 2.50
N PHE A 238 21.02 -7.52 2.73
CA PHE A 238 20.81 -6.09 2.50
C PHE A 238 19.61 -5.47 3.25
N PHE A 239 19.25 -6.04 4.40
CA PHE A 239 18.08 -5.69 5.18
C PHE A 239 17.97 -4.18 5.42
N GLY A 240 16.80 -3.65 5.09
CA GLY A 240 16.42 -2.25 5.30
C GLY A 240 16.73 -1.30 4.14
N ILE A 241 17.35 -1.75 3.04
CA ILE A 241 17.38 -0.95 1.81
C ILE A 241 15.94 -0.76 1.30
N ILE A 242 15.60 0.45 0.89
CA ILE A 242 14.35 0.79 0.20
C ILE A 242 14.67 1.39 -1.16
N MET A 243 14.07 0.82 -2.20
CA MET A 243 14.18 1.24 -3.59
C MET A 243 12.84 1.83 -4.05
N MET A 244 12.85 3.06 -4.55
CA MET A 244 11.74 3.64 -5.29
C MET A 244 11.77 3.13 -6.72
N VAL A 245 10.61 2.77 -7.26
CA VAL A 245 10.49 2.28 -8.63
C VAL A 245 9.45 3.06 -9.43
N ASP A 246 9.80 3.32 -10.68
CA ASP A 246 8.89 3.69 -11.75
C ASP A 246 9.28 2.90 -13.00
N ASP A 247 9.00 1.60 -12.98
CA ASP A 247 9.54 0.62 -13.93
C ASP A 247 8.61 0.38 -15.13
N PRO A 248 9.13 0.25 -16.36
CA PRO A 248 8.31 -0.04 -17.51
C PRO A 248 7.78 -1.48 -17.49
N LEU A 249 6.54 -1.64 -17.94
CA LEU A 249 5.89 -2.94 -18.14
C LEU A 249 5.71 -3.18 -19.63
N THR A 250 6.16 -4.32 -20.12
CA THR A 250 6.17 -4.63 -21.56
C THR A 250 5.51 -5.96 -21.88
N VAL A 251 5.10 -6.14 -23.13
CA VAL A 251 4.42 -7.35 -23.60
C VAL A 251 5.35 -8.53 -23.90
N ARG A 252 6.67 -8.30 -23.99
CA ARG A 252 7.73 -9.31 -24.23
C ARG A 252 8.94 -9.04 -23.35
N PRO A 253 9.86 -9.99 -23.14
CA PRO A 253 10.99 -9.80 -22.23
C PRO A 253 12.04 -8.79 -22.73
N GLU A 254 12.01 -8.38 -24.00
CA GLU A 254 12.92 -7.36 -24.50
C GLU A 254 12.52 -5.96 -24.00
N PRO A 255 13.45 -5.16 -23.41
CA PRO A 255 13.14 -3.80 -22.95
C PRO A 255 12.66 -2.84 -24.04
N THR A 256 12.94 -3.15 -25.31
CA THR A 256 12.49 -2.38 -26.48
C THR A 256 11.10 -2.78 -26.97
N SER A 257 10.47 -3.77 -26.33
CA SER A 257 9.11 -4.18 -26.64
C SER A 257 8.08 -3.10 -26.26
N ASN A 258 6.86 -3.23 -26.78
CA ASN A 258 5.78 -2.29 -26.53
C ASN A 258 5.51 -2.18 -25.03
N ILE A 259 5.52 -0.94 -24.53
CA ILE A 259 5.24 -0.61 -23.13
C ILE A 259 3.72 -0.54 -22.96
N MET A 260 3.17 -1.38 -22.09
CA MET A 260 1.74 -1.41 -21.79
C MET A 260 1.37 -0.64 -20.51
N GLY A 261 2.37 -0.28 -19.71
CA GLY A 261 2.14 0.33 -18.42
C GLY A 261 3.42 0.56 -17.63
N ARG A 262 3.24 0.92 -16.35
CA ARG A 262 4.32 1.16 -15.40
C ARG A 262 4.04 0.51 -14.05
N ALA A 263 5.06 0.03 -13.38
CA ALA A 263 5.02 -0.36 -11.98
C ALA A 263 5.59 0.77 -11.13
N GLN A 264 4.76 1.33 -10.25
CA GLN A 264 5.11 2.52 -9.47
C GLN A 264 4.92 2.28 -7.98
N GLY A 265 5.90 2.67 -7.18
CA GLY A 265 5.87 2.50 -5.72
C GLY A 265 7.27 2.21 -5.22
N PHE A 266 7.41 1.28 -4.27
CA PHE A 266 8.72 0.90 -3.77
C PHE A 266 8.79 -0.60 -3.47
N TYR A 267 10.02 -1.09 -3.37
CA TYR A 267 10.31 -2.36 -2.71
C TYR A 267 11.39 -2.17 -1.65
N GLY A 268 11.36 -3.00 -0.62
CA GLY A 268 12.36 -2.98 0.44
C GLY A 268 12.94 -4.36 0.69
N PHE A 269 14.22 -4.41 1.07
CA PHE A 269 14.88 -5.64 1.49
C PHE A 269 14.45 -5.97 2.93
N ALA A 270 13.53 -6.93 3.05
CA ALA A 270 12.83 -7.26 4.30
C ALA A 270 13.35 -8.54 4.97
N GLY A 271 14.13 -9.36 4.26
CA GLY A 271 14.74 -10.56 4.82
C GLY A 271 15.99 -10.26 5.66
N MET A 272 16.10 -10.87 6.84
CA MET A 272 17.31 -10.77 7.68
C MET A 272 18.40 -11.78 7.31
N GLU A 273 18.00 -12.93 6.76
CA GLU A 273 18.91 -14.06 6.47
C GLU A 273 19.14 -14.24 4.97
N GLU A 274 18.07 -14.16 4.17
CA GLU A 274 18.09 -14.31 2.72
C GLU A 274 17.47 -13.09 2.04
N ILE A 275 17.86 -12.81 0.79
CA ILE A 275 17.30 -11.70 0.03
C ILE A 275 15.82 -11.97 -0.22
N GLU A 276 15.00 -11.14 0.42
CA GLU A 276 13.57 -11.16 0.32
C GLU A 276 13.07 -9.73 0.26
N LEU A 277 12.23 -9.46 -0.73
CA LEU A 277 11.68 -8.13 -0.93
C LEU A 277 10.27 -8.06 -0.37
N ILE A 278 9.90 -6.91 0.21
CA ILE A 278 8.51 -6.51 0.35
C ILE A 278 8.16 -5.59 -0.82
N MET A 279 7.20 -5.99 -1.66
CA MET A 279 6.74 -5.22 -2.79
C MET A 279 5.55 -4.38 -2.37
N THR A 280 5.63 -3.06 -2.58
CA THR A 280 4.56 -2.11 -2.27
C THR A 280 4.39 -1.18 -3.47
N MET A 281 3.64 -1.65 -4.48
CA MET A 281 3.58 -0.99 -5.77
C MET A 281 2.21 -1.11 -6.45
N ASN A 282 1.98 -0.23 -7.41
CA ASN A 282 0.83 -0.24 -8.31
C ASN A 282 1.26 -0.61 -9.72
N ILE A 283 0.56 -1.56 -10.33
CA ILE A 283 0.61 -1.86 -11.76
C ILE A 283 -0.36 -0.90 -12.45
N VAL A 284 0.14 0.00 -13.26
CA VAL A 284 -0.65 1.05 -13.91
C VAL A 284 -0.64 0.87 -15.41
N PHE A 285 -1.81 0.68 -15.99
CA PHE A 285 -1.95 0.47 -17.43
C PHE A 285 -2.09 1.82 -18.13
N THR A 286 -1.28 2.03 -19.17
CA THR A 286 -1.25 3.28 -19.95
C THR A 286 -1.69 3.08 -21.39
N GLU A 287 -1.94 1.84 -21.81
CA GLU A 287 -2.37 1.49 -23.16
C GLU A 287 -3.48 0.42 -23.13
N GLY A 288 -4.15 0.25 -24.27
CA GLY A 288 -5.13 -0.80 -24.50
C GLY A 288 -6.44 -0.64 -23.71
N GLU A 289 -7.14 -1.76 -23.52
CA GLU A 289 -8.47 -1.82 -22.87
C GLU A 289 -8.45 -1.31 -21.42
N TYR A 290 -7.30 -1.43 -20.74
CA TYR A 290 -7.18 -1.13 -19.32
C TYR A 290 -6.58 0.25 -19.04
N ASN A 291 -6.33 1.06 -20.06
CA ASN A 291 -5.72 2.38 -19.92
C ASN A 291 -6.37 3.22 -18.80
N GLY A 292 -5.55 3.79 -17.92
CA GLY A 292 -5.97 4.59 -16.77
C GLY A 292 -6.39 3.77 -15.54
N SER A 293 -6.45 2.44 -15.66
CA SER A 293 -6.75 1.55 -14.53
C SER A 293 -5.48 1.11 -13.82
N SER A 294 -5.63 0.60 -12.59
CA SER A 294 -4.49 0.06 -11.85
C SER A 294 -4.85 -1.11 -10.96
N LEU A 295 -3.82 -1.89 -10.60
CA LEU A 295 -3.87 -2.93 -9.57
C LEU A 295 -2.84 -2.61 -8.49
N SER A 296 -3.20 -2.83 -7.22
CA SER A 296 -2.32 -2.64 -6.07
C SER A 296 -1.75 -3.97 -5.61
N ILE A 297 -0.42 -4.06 -5.49
CA ILE A 297 0.32 -5.23 -4.98
C ILE A 297 0.99 -4.85 -3.66
N LEU A 298 0.68 -5.62 -2.62
CA LEU A 298 1.35 -5.55 -1.32
C LEU A 298 1.68 -6.98 -0.89
N GLY A 299 2.95 -7.35 -0.95
CA GLY A 299 3.31 -8.75 -0.77
C GLY A 299 4.80 -9.05 -0.60
N ARG A 300 5.07 -10.18 0.04
CA ARG A 300 6.38 -10.79 0.19
C ARG A 300 6.85 -11.39 -1.13
N ASN A 301 8.11 -11.16 -1.48
CA ASN A 301 8.72 -11.57 -2.76
C ASN A 301 10.10 -12.21 -2.53
N PRO A 302 10.16 -13.54 -2.32
CA PRO A 302 11.42 -14.28 -2.14
C PRO A 302 12.07 -14.52 -3.51
N VAL A 303 12.99 -13.63 -3.91
CA VAL A 303 13.41 -13.48 -5.32
C VAL A 303 14.05 -14.72 -5.95
N PHE A 304 14.62 -15.61 -5.14
CA PHE A 304 15.24 -16.87 -5.60
C PHE A 304 14.26 -18.04 -5.75
N HIS A 305 13.01 -17.89 -5.29
CA HIS A 305 11.99 -18.91 -5.51
C HIS A 305 11.52 -18.89 -6.97
N ARG A 306 11.34 -20.07 -7.56
CA ARG A 306 10.94 -20.21 -8.97
C ARG A 306 9.57 -19.58 -9.28
N TYR A 307 8.63 -19.70 -8.36
CA TYR A 307 7.29 -19.11 -8.45
C TYR A 307 7.02 -18.36 -7.15
N ARG A 308 6.70 -17.07 -7.28
CA ARG A 308 6.48 -16.16 -6.16
C ARG A 308 5.07 -15.64 -6.27
N GLU A 309 4.27 -15.78 -5.23
CA GLU A 309 2.90 -15.29 -5.22
C GLU A 309 2.79 -14.06 -4.33
N MET A 310 2.20 -13.00 -4.87
CA MET A 310 1.93 -11.74 -4.16
C MET A 310 0.44 -11.41 -4.27
N PRO A 311 -0.19 -10.96 -3.18
CA PRO A 311 -1.58 -10.54 -3.21
C PRO A 311 -1.80 -9.30 -4.09
N VAL A 312 -2.86 -9.35 -4.90
CA VAL A 312 -3.51 -8.14 -5.42
C VAL A 312 -4.54 -7.71 -4.39
N VAL A 313 -4.26 -6.59 -3.72
CA VAL A 313 -5.04 -6.11 -2.56
C VAL A 313 -6.11 -5.09 -2.91
N GLY A 314 -6.11 -4.60 -4.15
CA GLY A 314 -7.09 -3.64 -4.65
C GLY A 314 -6.85 -3.27 -6.10
N GLY A 315 -7.73 -2.43 -6.64
CA GLY A 315 -7.59 -1.85 -7.97
C GLY A 315 -8.53 -0.66 -8.17
N SER A 316 -8.27 0.10 -9.23
CA SER A 316 -9.03 1.29 -9.61
C SER A 316 -9.50 1.23 -11.06
N GLY A 317 -10.49 2.05 -11.42
CA GLY A 317 -10.97 2.16 -12.79
C GLY A 317 -11.69 0.89 -13.26
N PHE A 318 -11.14 0.21 -14.26
CA PHE A 318 -11.65 -1.08 -14.76
C PHE A 318 -11.56 -2.17 -13.68
N PHE A 319 -10.56 -2.11 -12.80
CA PHE A 319 -10.29 -3.11 -11.77
C PHE A 319 -10.85 -2.75 -10.38
N ARG A 320 -11.99 -2.04 -10.33
CA ARG A 320 -12.63 -1.71 -9.03
C ARG A 320 -12.94 -2.97 -8.23
N LEU A 321 -12.63 -2.89 -6.93
CA LEU A 321 -12.78 -4.00 -5.97
C LEU A 321 -11.97 -5.26 -6.33
N ALA A 322 -10.93 -5.11 -7.16
CA ALA A 322 -10.11 -6.24 -7.56
C ALA A 322 -9.48 -6.95 -6.37
N ARG A 323 -9.54 -8.28 -6.40
CA ARG A 323 -8.79 -9.18 -5.51
C ARG A 323 -8.20 -10.30 -6.35
N GLY A 324 -7.03 -10.78 -6.00
CA GLY A 324 -6.40 -11.83 -6.79
C GLY A 324 -4.97 -12.08 -6.39
N ILE A 325 -4.26 -12.72 -7.32
CA ILE A 325 -2.86 -13.11 -7.13
C ILE A 325 -2.03 -12.64 -8.31
N ALA A 326 -0.84 -12.14 -8.01
CA ALA A 326 0.23 -11.92 -8.97
C ALA A 326 1.28 -12.99 -8.74
N THR A 327 1.59 -13.77 -9.78
CA THR A 327 2.70 -14.70 -9.76
C THR A 327 3.86 -14.12 -10.56
N ALA A 328 5.06 -14.21 -10.01
CA ALA A 328 6.26 -13.65 -10.61
C ALA A 328 7.36 -14.70 -10.74
N LYS A 329 8.14 -14.60 -11.83
CA LYS A 329 9.30 -15.43 -12.13
C LYS A 329 10.42 -14.55 -12.68
N THR A 330 11.62 -14.64 -12.12
CA THR A 330 12.79 -13.95 -12.69
C THR A 330 13.10 -14.53 -14.07
N TYR A 331 13.06 -13.67 -15.09
CA TYR A 331 13.46 -14.01 -16.45
C TYR A 331 14.97 -13.80 -16.63
N TRP A 332 15.47 -12.68 -16.13
CA TRP A 332 16.88 -12.31 -16.16
C TRP A 332 17.22 -11.42 -14.95
N VAL A 333 18.44 -11.51 -14.44
CA VAL A 333 18.95 -10.65 -13.37
C VAL A 333 20.46 -10.50 -13.49
N ASN A 334 20.94 -9.28 -13.26
CA ASN A 334 22.35 -8.96 -13.08
C ASN A 334 22.59 -8.53 -11.64
N PHE A 335 23.19 -9.41 -10.82
CA PHE A 335 23.44 -9.13 -9.41
C PHE A 335 24.48 -8.03 -9.17
N THR A 336 25.32 -7.71 -10.15
CA THR A 336 26.29 -6.63 -10.03
C THR A 336 25.64 -5.27 -10.22
N SER A 337 24.76 -5.13 -11.22
CA SER A 337 24.09 -3.85 -11.50
C SER A 337 22.78 -3.67 -10.72
N GLY A 338 22.16 -4.77 -10.29
CA GLY A 338 20.82 -4.79 -9.71
C GLY A 338 19.71 -4.86 -10.76
N ASP A 339 20.03 -4.81 -12.06
CA ASP A 339 19.01 -4.81 -13.11
C ASP A 339 18.34 -6.19 -13.23
N ALA A 340 17.02 -6.21 -13.45
CA ALA A 340 16.26 -7.44 -13.57
C ALA A 340 15.09 -7.32 -14.54
N THR A 341 14.79 -8.42 -15.23
CA THR A 341 13.54 -8.62 -15.97
C THR A 341 12.75 -9.73 -15.28
N VAL A 342 11.50 -9.44 -14.94
CA VAL A 342 10.62 -10.35 -14.21
C VAL A 342 9.33 -10.57 -15.00
N GLU A 343 9.02 -11.83 -15.27
CA GLU A 343 7.75 -12.22 -15.87
C GLU A 343 6.66 -12.22 -14.80
N TYR A 344 5.55 -11.54 -15.07
CA TYR A 344 4.36 -11.47 -14.22
C TYR A 344 3.17 -12.13 -14.89
N ASN A 345 2.44 -12.94 -14.13
CA ASN A 345 1.12 -13.46 -14.46
C ASN A 345 0.14 -13.08 -13.35
N ILE A 346 -0.86 -12.26 -13.65
CA ILE A 346 -1.85 -11.81 -12.66
C ILE A 346 -3.22 -12.39 -12.99
N ILE A 347 -3.87 -12.98 -11.99
CA ILE A 347 -5.27 -13.43 -12.07
C ILE A 347 -6.08 -12.60 -11.08
N VAL A 348 -7.01 -11.79 -11.59
CA VAL A 348 -7.82 -10.87 -10.77
C VAL A 348 -9.30 -11.08 -10.97
N ALA A 349 -10.05 -11.10 -9.86
CA ALA A 349 -11.50 -11.06 -9.84
C ALA A 349 -11.98 -9.62 -9.62
N HIS A 350 -12.87 -9.12 -10.48
CA HIS A 350 -13.43 -7.74 -10.48
C HIS A 350 -14.86 -7.73 -11.09
N TYR A 351 -15.47 -6.57 -11.37
CA TYR A 351 -16.90 -6.47 -11.76
C TYR A 351 -17.15 -5.64 -13.03
#